data_AF-A0A072VHQ2-F1
#
_entry.id   AF-A0A072VHQ2-F1
#
_cell.length_a   1.000
_cell.length_b   1.000
_cell.length_c   1.000
_cell.angle_alpha   90.00
_cell.angle_beta   90.00
_cell.angle_gamma   90.00
#
_symmetry.space_group_name_H-M   'P 1'
#
loop_
_entity.id
_entity.type
_entity.pdbx_description
1 polymer ?
#
loop_
_entity_poly.entity_id
_entity_poly.type
_entity_poly.pdbx_seq_one_letter_code
_entity_poly.pdbx_strand_id
1 'polypeptide(L)'
;MSVKTTTTTRDSVVVPPSTSTTEVIDVETFQFSSPIATTTSDVINLSDIEEDDDDDVKILNFVPKNTSFGKRRRVKLEKGESSKQNSNPNEVPFFCEICTETKTTKEAFFITGCNHAYCSDCVVLYVRSKIEENVINVRCPESGCSGLLEAEECRAILPVEDFDRWGKALCEAMFDVNEKFYCPFPDCSALLINDGTEAVLQSECPNCRRLFCAQCKVSWHDGIGCSEFQKLNADERGKNDIMLMKLAKEKQWKRCPNCKYYVAKSEGCLYMKCRYLSFITSLQLLSISTC
;
A
#
# COMPACT_ATOMS: atom_id res chain seq x y z
N MET A 1 1.86 -1.64 6.92
CA MET A 1 2.34 -3.03 7.13
C MET A 1 3.80 -3.08 6.75
N SER A 2 4.70 -3.32 7.72
CA SER A 2 6.15 -3.25 7.52
C SER A 2 6.65 -4.34 6.57
N VAL A 3 7.62 -3.98 5.73
CA VAL A 3 8.13 -4.85 4.68
C VAL A 3 9.45 -5.49 5.10
N LYS A 4 9.64 -6.78 4.79
CA LYS A 4 10.92 -7.48 5.01
C LYS A 4 11.86 -7.21 3.84
N THR A 5 13.07 -6.75 4.13
CA THR A 5 14.15 -6.52 3.17
C THR A 5 15.07 -7.74 3.11
N THR A 6 15.56 -8.08 1.92
CA THR A 6 16.61 -9.10 1.74
C THR A 6 17.75 -8.52 0.92
N THR A 7 18.89 -8.30 1.57
CA THR A 7 20.12 -7.78 0.96
C THR A 7 20.86 -8.93 0.27
N THR A 8 21.10 -8.83 -1.04
CA THR A 8 21.98 -9.77 -1.76
C THR A 8 23.32 -9.09 -2.01
N THR A 9 24.34 -9.51 -1.27
CA THR A 9 25.75 -9.14 -1.44
C THR A 9 26.36 -9.80 -2.68
N ARG A 10 27.21 -9.07 -3.39
CA ARG A 10 27.85 -9.51 -4.64
C ARG A 10 29.37 -9.57 -4.43
N ASP A 11 29.94 -10.77 -4.55
CA ASP A 11 31.39 -11.02 -4.48
C ASP A 11 32.14 -10.32 -5.63
N SER A 12 33.27 -9.70 -5.29
CA SER A 12 34.17 -9.01 -6.23
C SER A 12 35.43 -9.85 -6.44
N VAL A 13 35.67 -10.24 -7.71
CA VAL A 13 36.93 -10.87 -8.15
C VAL A 13 37.92 -9.78 -8.57
N VAL A 14 39.13 -9.89 -8.02
CA VAL A 14 40.28 -9.00 -8.18
C VAL A 14 40.93 -9.15 -9.55
N VAL A 15 41.28 -8.03 -10.19
CA VAL A 15 42.21 -7.92 -11.33
C VAL A 15 43.32 -6.92 -10.94
N PRO A 16 44.61 -7.20 -11.16
CA PRO A 16 45.72 -6.43 -10.59
C PRO A 16 46.05 -5.16 -11.39
N PRO A 17 46.66 -4.13 -10.76
CA PRO A 17 47.06 -2.90 -11.46
C PRO A 17 48.49 -2.98 -11.99
N SER A 18 48.69 -2.45 -13.19
CA SER A 18 50.00 -2.13 -13.77
C SER A 18 50.49 -0.76 -13.29
N THR A 19 51.77 -0.76 -12.94
CA THR A 19 52.66 0.29 -12.44
C THR A 19 52.68 1.62 -13.21
N SER A 20 52.81 2.74 -12.46
CA SER A 20 53.72 3.85 -12.80
C SER A 20 53.88 4.80 -11.60
N THR A 21 55.11 4.89 -11.07
CA THR A 21 55.87 6.11 -10.64
C THR A 21 55.13 7.18 -9.81
N THR A 22 55.57 7.70 -8.66
CA THR A 22 56.85 7.73 -7.92
C THR A 22 56.56 8.36 -6.54
N GLU A 23 57.54 8.26 -5.64
CA GLU A 23 57.76 9.01 -4.39
C GLU A 23 57.42 8.30 -3.06
N VAL A 24 58.50 8.22 -2.29
CA VAL A 24 58.70 7.63 -0.97
C VAL A 24 58.75 8.79 0.02
N ILE A 25 58.15 8.67 1.21
CA ILE A 25 58.71 9.10 2.50
C ILE A 25 57.98 8.29 3.59
N ASP A 26 58.80 7.64 4.41
CA ASP A 26 58.49 6.86 5.61
C ASP A 26 58.54 7.76 6.86
N VAL A 27 58.09 7.22 8.00
CA VAL A 27 58.61 7.38 9.37
C VAL A 27 57.51 7.48 10.44
N GLU A 28 57.36 6.32 11.09
CA GLU A 28 57.36 6.07 12.53
C GLU A 28 56.14 6.32 13.45
N THR A 29 55.76 5.20 14.07
CA THR A 29 55.48 4.96 15.51
C THR A 29 54.25 5.60 16.16
N PHE A 30 53.42 4.74 16.78
CA PHE A 30 53.33 4.70 18.25
C PHE A 30 52.68 3.38 18.73
N GLN A 31 53.36 2.72 19.67
CA GLN A 31 52.98 1.50 20.38
C GLN A 31 52.13 1.80 21.63
N PHE A 32 51.71 0.70 22.28
CA PHE A 32 51.11 0.49 23.62
C PHE A 32 49.59 0.31 23.60
N SER A 33 48.98 -0.76 24.14
CA SER A 33 49.45 -1.95 24.87
C SER A 33 48.22 -2.85 25.16
N SER A 34 48.38 -4.17 25.08
CA SER A 34 47.51 -5.18 25.76
C SER A 34 48.00 -5.37 27.22
N PRO A 35 47.49 -6.29 28.08
CA PRO A 35 46.44 -7.33 27.96
C PRO A 35 45.45 -7.33 29.18
N ILE A 36 44.43 -8.20 29.29
CA ILE A 36 44.47 -9.56 29.88
C ILE A 36 43.08 -10.21 29.77
N ALA A 37 43.08 -11.50 29.46
CA ALA A 37 41.97 -12.46 29.38
C ALA A 37 41.54 -13.02 30.74
N THR A 38 40.37 -13.70 30.82
CA THR A 38 40.05 -14.96 31.58
C THR A 38 38.54 -15.24 31.35
N THR A 39 38.09 -16.08 30.41
CA THR A 39 37.80 -17.54 30.44
C THR A 39 36.75 -18.06 31.44
N THR A 40 36.01 -19.09 30.96
CA THR A 40 35.11 -20.08 31.62
C THR A 40 33.62 -19.71 31.61
N SER A 41 32.78 -20.35 30.77
CA SER A 41 32.06 -21.65 30.94
C SER A 41 30.85 -21.48 31.90
N ASP A 42 29.62 -21.95 31.71
CA ASP A 42 29.05 -23.12 31.04
C ASP A 42 27.54 -22.92 30.73
N VAL A 43 27.08 -23.64 29.70
CA VAL A 43 25.76 -24.25 29.40
C VAL A 43 24.56 -23.95 30.33
N ILE A 44 23.43 -23.53 29.74
CA ILE A 44 22.10 -23.56 30.39
C ILE A 44 21.22 -24.61 29.70
N ASN A 45 20.68 -25.47 30.54
CA ASN A 45 19.88 -26.66 30.27
C ASN A 45 18.43 -26.30 29.86
N LEU A 46 17.91 -26.99 28.85
CA LEU A 46 16.51 -27.00 28.44
C LEU A 46 15.86 -28.26 29.01
N SER A 47 15.01 -28.10 30.02
CA SER A 47 13.90 -29.03 30.28
C SER A 47 12.83 -28.31 31.11
N ASP A 48 11.59 -28.67 30.81
CA ASP A 48 10.39 -28.50 31.66
C ASP A 48 9.67 -27.15 31.54
N ILE A 49 8.61 -27.13 30.73
CA ILE A 49 7.22 -26.82 31.14
C ILE A 49 6.29 -27.36 30.04
N GLU A 50 5.81 -28.57 30.33
CA GLU A 50 4.45 -29.13 30.19
C GLU A 50 3.48 -28.59 29.13
N GLU A 51 2.95 -29.56 28.38
CA GLU A 51 1.72 -29.54 27.60
C GLU A 51 0.50 -29.40 28.54
N ASP A 52 -0.46 -28.55 28.20
CA ASP A 52 -1.85 -28.73 28.63
C ASP A 52 -2.80 -28.15 27.57
N ASP A 53 -3.68 -29.03 27.10
CA ASP A 53 -4.72 -28.86 26.08
C ASP A 53 -6.00 -28.21 26.67
N ASP A 54 -6.75 -27.55 25.76
CA ASP A 54 -8.20 -27.26 25.77
C ASP A 54 -8.85 -26.52 26.96
N ASP A 55 -9.47 -25.35 26.67
CA ASP A 55 -10.88 -25.09 27.03
C ASP A 55 -11.42 -23.78 26.38
N ASP A 56 -12.45 -23.97 25.54
CA ASP A 56 -13.62 -23.12 25.29
C ASP A 56 -13.56 -21.79 24.49
N VAL A 57 -13.81 -21.93 23.18
CA VAL A 57 -14.37 -20.88 22.31
C VAL A 57 -15.85 -20.63 22.63
N LYS A 58 -16.18 -19.51 23.29
CA LYS A 58 -17.57 -19.08 23.50
C LYS A 58 -18.19 -18.49 22.22
N ILE A 59 -18.89 -19.33 21.46
CA ILE A 59 -19.85 -18.90 20.43
C ILE A 59 -21.16 -18.50 21.12
N LEU A 60 -21.48 -17.20 21.12
CA LEU A 60 -22.79 -16.71 21.56
C LEU A 60 -23.85 -16.96 20.46
N ASN A 61 -24.46 -18.14 20.51
CA ASN A 61 -25.69 -18.43 19.78
C ASN A 61 -26.86 -17.71 20.43
N PHE A 62 -27.24 -16.54 19.90
CA PHE A 62 -28.52 -15.92 20.24
C PHE A 62 -29.66 -16.58 19.48
N VAL A 63 -30.46 -17.37 20.19
CA VAL A 63 -31.77 -17.87 19.74
C VAL A 63 -32.80 -16.73 19.91
N PRO A 64 -33.47 -16.26 18.84
CA PRO A 64 -34.53 -15.27 18.97
C PRO A 64 -35.73 -15.86 19.70
N LYS A 65 -36.25 -15.14 20.70
CA LYS A 65 -37.50 -15.50 21.38
C LYS A 65 -38.69 -15.28 20.43
N ASN A 66 -39.35 -16.40 20.11
CA ASN A 66 -40.73 -16.58 19.65
C ASN A 66 -41.54 -15.30 19.38
N THR A 67 -41.75 -15.02 18.09
CA THR A 67 -42.81 -14.13 17.61
C THR A 67 -44.13 -14.90 17.58
N SER A 68 -45.10 -14.51 18.40
CA SER A 68 -46.47 -15.01 18.29
C SER A 68 -47.21 -14.20 17.22
N PHE A 69 -47.37 -14.79 16.04
CA PHE A 69 -48.35 -14.36 15.05
C PHE A 69 -49.77 -14.57 15.58
N GLY A 70 -50.56 -13.49 15.68
CA GLY A 70 -51.91 -13.54 16.21
C GLY A 70 -52.82 -12.38 15.79
N LYS A 71 -53.47 -12.57 14.64
CA LYS A 71 -54.78 -12.04 14.20
C LYS A 71 -54.96 -10.54 13.87
N ARG A 72 -55.21 -10.33 12.57
CA ARG A 72 -55.86 -9.17 11.94
C ARG A 72 -57.17 -8.81 12.64
N ARG A 73 -57.36 -7.52 12.96
CA ARG A 73 -58.69 -6.86 12.98
C ARG A 73 -58.63 -5.62 12.09
N ARG A 74 -59.64 -5.51 11.24
CA ARG A 74 -59.89 -4.38 10.33
C ARG A 74 -60.96 -3.48 10.96
N VAL A 75 -60.98 -2.21 10.52
CA VAL A 75 -62.00 -1.15 10.72
C VAL A 75 -61.76 -0.33 12.01
N LYS A 76 -61.71 1.01 12.05
CA LYS A 76 -62.37 2.07 11.26
C LYS A 76 -61.57 3.39 11.27
N LEU A 77 -61.83 4.21 10.25
CA LEU A 77 -61.33 5.54 9.94
C LEU A 77 -61.76 6.65 10.95
N GLU A 78 -60.87 7.64 11.09
CA GLU A 78 -61.01 9.05 11.52
C GLU A 78 -61.29 9.42 12.99
N LYS A 79 -60.31 10.08 13.62
CA LYS A 79 -60.34 11.53 13.91
C LYS A 79 -58.94 12.01 14.35
N GLY A 80 -58.50 13.14 13.83
CA GLY A 80 -57.23 13.76 14.22
C GLY A 80 -57.30 14.34 15.63
N GLU A 81 -56.19 14.23 16.37
CA GLU A 81 -55.84 15.15 17.45
C GLU A 81 -54.38 14.92 17.88
N SER A 82 -53.62 16.00 17.74
CA SER A 82 -52.50 16.48 18.55
C SER A 82 -51.48 15.48 19.11
N SER A 83 -50.23 15.63 18.64
CA SER A 83 -49.02 15.06 19.20
C SER A 83 -48.89 15.41 20.69
N LYS A 84 -49.30 14.50 21.57
CA LYS A 84 -48.87 14.52 22.97
C LYS A 84 -47.42 14.10 23.02
N GLN A 85 -46.52 15.08 23.09
CA GLN A 85 -45.15 14.83 23.48
C GLN A 85 -45.15 14.29 24.91
N ASN A 86 -44.64 13.08 25.07
CA ASN A 86 -44.29 12.52 26.37
C ASN A 86 -42.95 13.14 26.78
N SER A 87 -42.95 14.42 27.16
CA SER A 87 -41.75 15.12 27.59
C SER A 87 -41.46 14.79 29.05
N ASN A 88 -40.34 14.12 29.27
CA ASN A 88 -39.74 13.98 30.59
C ASN A 88 -39.40 15.40 31.09
N PRO A 89 -39.91 15.87 32.24
CA PRO A 89 -39.83 17.27 32.66
C PRO A 89 -38.41 17.79 32.98
N ASN A 90 -37.36 16.97 32.80
CA ASN A 90 -35.97 17.31 33.10
C ASN A 90 -35.08 17.51 31.86
N GLU A 91 -35.62 17.46 30.64
CA GLU A 91 -34.82 17.63 29.42
C GLU A 91 -34.93 19.06 28.90
N VAL A 92 -33.80 19.79 28.93
CA VAL A 92 -33.71 21.14 28.36
C VAL A 92 -33.72 21.00 26.83
N PRO A 93 -34.67 21.61 26.11
CA PRO A 93 -34.68 21.60 24.66
C PRO A 93 -33.64 22.59 24.09
N PHE A 94 -33.04 22.25 22.96
CA PHE A 94 -32.23 23.15 22.15
C PHE A 94 -32.72 23.12 20.69
N PHE A 95 -32.33 24.12 19.90
CA PHE A 95 -32.69 24.21 18.48
C PHE A 95 -31.49 23.84 17.62
N CYS A 96 -31.64 22.88 16.71
CA CYS A 96 -30.59 22.50 15.77
C CYS A 96 -30.72 23.32 14.47
N GLU A 97 -29.69 24.09 14.13
CA GLU A 97 -29.72 24.99 12.97
C GLU A 97 -29.59 24.28 11.61
N ILE A 98 -29.14 23.01 11.58
CA ILE A 98 -29.03 22.23 10.33
C ILE A 98 -30.40 21.67 9.90
N CYS A 99 -31.11 20.98 10.79
CA CYS A 99 -32.44 20.42 10.49
C CYS A 99 -33.58 21.37 10.82
N THR A 100 -33.33 22.49 11.51
CA THR A 100 -34.33 23.46 11.98
C THR A 100 -35.38 22.87 12.93
N GLU A 101 -35.01 21.83 13.69
CA GLU A 101 -35.88 21.14 14.64
C GLU A 101 -35.43 21.37 16.09
N THR A 102 -36.41 21.40 17.01
CA THR A 102 -36.15 21.37 18.45
C THR A 102 -35.80 19.95 18.88
N LYS A 103 -34.69 19.81 19.59
CA LYS A 103 -34.08 18.55 20.01
C LYS A 103 -33.79 18.61 21.51
N THR A 104 -33.56 17.47 22.12
CA THR A 104 -33.21 17.37 23.54
C THR A 104 -31.69 17.50 23.73
N THR A 105 -31.23 17.93 24.89
CA THR A 105 -29.78 17.96 25.21
C THR A 105 -29.07 16.62 25.07
N LYS A 106 -29.80 15.49 25.11
CA LYS A 106 -29.24 14.15 24.87
C LYS A 106 -28.94 13.86 23.40
N GLU A 107 -29.69 14.50 22.51
CA GLU A 107 -29.48 14.39 21.06
C GLU A 107 -28.42 15.38 20.57
N ALA A 108 -28.05 16.36 21.40
CA ALA A 108 -27.05 17.37 21.09
C ALA A 108 -25.64 16.77 21.02
N PHE A 109 -24.92 17.18 19.99
CA PHE A 109 -23.49 16.97 19.83
C PHE A 109 -22.81 18.33 19.85
N PHE A 110 -21.92 18.53 20.82
CA PHE A 110 -21.16 19.77 20.99
C PHE A 110 -19.81 19.65 20.27
N ILE A 111 -19.42 20.68 19.54
CA ILE A 111 -18.19 20.66 18.74
C ILE A 111 -17.02 21.18 19.58
N THR A 112 -15.94 20.40 19.61
CA THR A 112 -14.73 20.77 20.34
C THR A 112 -14.06 22.01 19.72
N GLY A 113 -13.65 22.94 20.58
CA GLY A 113 -13.04 24.21 20.18
C GLY A 113 -14.03 25.33 19.81
N CYS A 114 -15.34 25.13 19.98
CA CYS A 114 -16.34 26.21 19.91
C CYS A 114 -17.57 25.90 20.81
N ASN A 115 -18.60 26.76 20.76
CA ASN A 115 -19.84 26.60 21.53
C ASN A 115 -21.03 26.16 20.65
N HIS A 116 -20.77 25.75 19.41
CA HIS A 116 -21.84 25.32 18.50
C HIS A 116 -22.23 23.87 18.77
N ALA A 117 -23.53 23.59 18.65
CA ALA A 117 -24.09 22.28 18.84
C ALA A 117 -25.16 21.98 17.79
N TYR A 118 -25.20 20.73 17.36
CA TYR A 118 -26.16 20.23 16.39
C TYR A 118 -26.69 18.89 16.87
N CYS A 119 -27.84 18.41 16.36
CA CYS A 119 -28.24 17.06 16.71
C CYS A 119 -27.29 16.03 16.08
N SER A 120 -27.14 14.90 16.76
CA SER A 120 -26.25 13.82 16.36
C SER A 120 -26.53 13.34 14.93
N ASP A 121 -27.80 13.23 14.53
CA ASP A 121 -28.18 12.84 13.16
C ASP A 121 -27.64 13.80 12.10
N CYS A 122 -27.72 15.11 12.35
CA CYS A 122 -27.18 16.12 11.44
C CYS A 122 -25.65 16.07 11.39
N VAL A 123 -25.00 15.82 12.53
CA VAL A 123 -23.54 15.66 12.57
C VAL A 123 -23.10 14.43 11.77
N VAL A 124 -23.79 13.30 11.92
CA VAL A 124 -23.50 12.07 11.15
C VAL A 124 -23.60 12.32 9.64
N LEU A 125 -24.67 12.96 9.19
CA LEU A 125 -24.85 13.27 7.77
C LEU A 125 -23.80 14.25 7.25
N TYR A 126 -23.47 15.28 8.05
CA TYR A 126 -22.46 16.26 7.70
C TYR A 126 -21.07 15.62 7.57
N VAL A 127 -20.66 14.83 8.57
CA VAL A 127 -19.38 14.11 8.57
C VAL A 127 -19.32 13.15 7.38
N ARG A 128 -20.37 12.38 7.11
CA ARG A 128 -20.43 11.49 5.94
C ARG A 128 -20.20 12.26 4.64
N SER A 129 -20.90 13.37 4.44
CA SER A 129 -20.72 14.24 3.26
C SER A 129 -19.27 14.70 3.12
N LYS A 130 -18.59 15.05 4.22
CA LYS A 130 -17.19 15.47 4.19
C LYS A 130 -16.23 14.34 3.87
N ILE A 131 -16.47 13.14 4.40
CA ILE A 131 -15.70 11.94 4.04
C ILE A 131 -15.88 11.61 2.56
N GLU A 132 -17.08 11.76 2.00
CA GLU A 132 -17.36 11.59 0.58
C GLU A 132 -16.64 12.60 -0.32
N GLU A 133 -16.50 13.84 0.16
CA GLU A 133 -15.69 14.89 -0.48
C GLU A 133 -14.17 14.70 -0.30
N ASN A 134 -13.72 13.61 0.36
CA ASN A 134 -12.33 13.36 0.77
C ASN A 134 -11.75 14.46 1.67
N VAL A 135 -12.59 15.15 2.44
CA VAL A 135 -12.18 16.12 3.45
C VAL A 135 -11.93 15.38 4.76
N ILE A 136 -10.67 15.23 5.12
CA ILE A 136 -10.25 14.55 6.36
C ILE A 136 -10.33 15.45 7.60
N ASN A 137 -10.16 16.76 7.43
CA ASN A 137 -10.20 17.76 8.49
C ASN A 137 -11.59 18.40 8.52
N VAL A 138 -12.50 17.76 9.24
CA VAL A 138 -13.90 18.19 9.33
C VAL A 138 -14.02 19.32 10.35
N ARG A 139 -14.37 20.51 9.86
CA ARG A 139 -14.57 21.71 10.70
C ARG A 139 -16.02 21.83 11.13
N CYS A 140 -16.24 22.71 12.11
CA CYS A 140 -17.57 23.15 12.50
C CYS A 140 -18.39 23.59 11.27
N PRO A 141 -19.68 23.18 11.16
CA PRO A 141 -20.57 23.63 10.10
C PRO A 141 -20.74 25.15 10.04
N GLU A 142 -20.62 25.83 11.19
CA GLU A 142 -20.68 27.29 11.27
C GLU A 142 -19.58 27.98 10.46
N SER A 143 -19.98 28.95 9.64
CA SER A 143 -19.08 29.64 8.71
C SER A 143 -18.09 30.53 9.46
N GLY A 144 -16.79 30.35 9.17
CA GLY A 144 -15.72 31.12 9.84
C GLY A 144 -15.39 30.63 11.25
N CYS A 145 -16.04 29.57 11.74
CA CYS A 145 -15.68 28.94 13.00
C CYS A 145 -14.44 28.05 12.84
N SER A 146 -13.58 28.04 13.86
CA SER A 146 -12.38 27.20 13.92
C SER A 146 -12.56 25.90 14.71
N GLY A 147 -13.78 25.60 15.17
CA GLY A 147 -14.09 24.34 15.85
C GLY A 147 -13.85 23.13 14.94
N LEU A 148 -13.52 22.00 15.52
CA LEU A 148 -13.15 20.77 14.82
C LEU A 148 -14.02 19.62 15.31
N LEU A 149 -14.39 18.74 14.38
CA LEU A 149 -14.97 17.46 14.72
C LEU A 149 -13.86 16.42 14.70
N GLU A 150 -13.51 15.90 15.87
CA GLU A 150 -12.54 14.82 15.98
C GLU A 150 -13.22 13.47 15.73
N ALA A 151 -12.55 12.60 14.97
CA ALA A 151 -13.11 11.31 14.62
C ALA A 151 -13.46 10.49 15.87
N GLU A 152 -12.61 10.52 16.90
CA GLU A 152 -12.80 9.76 18.14
C GLU A 152 -14.05 10.21 18.92
N GLU A 153 -14.35 11.51 18.93
CA GLU A 153 -15.58 12.05 19.53
C GLU A 153 -16.84 11.63 18.76
N CYS A 154 -16.71 11.50 17.44
CA CYS A 154 -17.79 11.07 16.56
C CYS A 154 -18.01 9.54 16.58
N ARG A 155 -17.10 8.76 17.18
CA ARG A 155 -17.19 7.28 17.22
C ARG A 155 -18.52 6.78 17.76
N ALA A 156 -19.08 7.46 18.76
CA ALA A 156 -20.32 7.04 19.41
C ALA A 156 -21.57 7.23 18.53
N ILE A 157 -21.51 8.13 17.54
CA ILE A 157 -22.66 8.50 16.70
C ILE A 157 -22.52 8.00 15.25
N LEU A 158 -21.29 7.78 14.77
CA LEU A 158 -21.04 7.35 13.41
C LEU A 158 -21.30 5.84 13.22
N PRO A 159 -21.86 5.44 12.07
CA PRO A 159 -21.80 4.04 11.64
C PRO A 159 -20.35 3.56 11.51
N VAL A 160 -20.13 2.28 11.81
CA VAL A 160 -18.80 1.65 11.78
C VAL A 160 -18.10 1.86 10.43
N GLU A 161 -18.83 1.71 9.32
CA GLU A 161 -18.29 1.88 7.97
C GLU A 161 -17.78 3.31 7.71
N ASP A 162 -18.51 4.33 8.17
CA ASP A 162 -18.13 5.74 8.01
C ASP A 162 -16.92 6.08 8.90
N PHE A 163 -16.93 5.59 10.15
CA PHE A 163 -15.83 5.76 11.09
C PHE A 163 -14.54 5.12 10.57
N ASP A 164 -14.60 3.87 10.11
CA ASP A 164 -13.45 3.14 9.56
C ASP A 164 -12.90 3.82 8.30
N ARG A 165 -13.80 4.32 7.44
CA ARG A 165 -13.42 5.06 6.23
C ARG A 165 -12.73 6.38 6.57
N TRP A 166 -13.24 7.13 7.54
CA TRP A 166 -12.61 8.38 8.00
C TRP A 166 -11.26 8.10 8.66
N GLY A 167 -11.18 7.11 9.55
CA GLY A 167 -9.94 6.68 10.19
C GLY A 167 -8.89 6.25 9.18
N LYS A 168 -9.28 5.45 8.17
CA LYS A 168 -8.39 5.08 7.06
C LYS A 168 -7.88 6.32 6.32
N ALA A 169 -8.74 7.26 5.99
CA ALA A 169 -8.33 8.49 5.30
C ALA A 169 -7.38 9.35 6.14
N LEU A 170 -7.60 9.43 7.46
CA LEU A 170 -6.70 10.11 8.39
C LEU A 170 -5.32 9.42 8.47
N CYS A 171 -5.30 8.10 8.62
CA CYS A 171 -4.05 7.32 8.60
C CYS A 171 -3.32 7.47 7.27
N GLU A 172 -4.03 7.43 6.15
CA GLU A 172 -3.45 7.66 4.83
C GLU A 172 -2.87 9.07 4.74
N ALA A 173 -3.54 10.09 5.25
CA ALA A 173 -3.05 11.47 5.19
C ALA A 173 -1.75 11.72 5.98
N MET A 174 -1.35 10.84 6.91
CA MET A 174 -0.11 10.97 7.67
C MET A 174 1.15 10.80 6.82
N PHE A 175 1.06 10.11 5.68
CA PHE A 175 2.22 9.86 4.81
C PHE A 175 2.18 10.74 3.57
N ASP A 176 3.35 11.06 3.00
CA ASP A 176 3.42 11.82 1.76
C ASP A 176 2.99 10.98 0.55
N VAL A 177 2.51 11.63 -0.51
CA VAL A 177 2.09 10.94 -1.75
C VAL A 177 3.24 10.13 -2.36
N ASN A 178 4.48 10.61 -2.20
CA ASN A 178 5.67 9.94 -2.73
C ASN A 178 6.05 8.68 -1.95
N GLU A 179 5.64 8.59 -0.69
CA GLU A 179 5.88 7.46 0.20
C GLU A 179 4.85 6.35 -0.03
N LYS A 180 3.71 6.66 -0.64
CA LYS A 180 2.65 5.70 -0.94
C LYS A 180 2.76 5.15 -2.35
N PHE A 181 2.50 3.86 -2.48
CA PHE A 181 2.25 3.25 -3.77
C PHE A 181 1.44 1.97 -3.60
N TYR A 182 0.74 1.57 -4.67
CA TYR A 182 0.00 0.32 -4.67
C TYR A 182 0.87 -0.83 -5.16
N CYS A 183 0.58 -2.02 -4.64
CA CYS A 183 1.14 -3.26 -5.13
C CYS A 183 0.93 -3.35 -6.66
N PRO A 184 1.98 -3.60 -7.45
CA PRO A 184 1.90 -3.54 -8.92
C PRO A 184 1.12 -4.70 -9.55
N PHE A 185 0.65 -5.65 -8.73
CA PHE A 185 -0.13 -6.78 -9.19
C PHE A 185 -1.62 -6.41 -9.13
N PRO A 186 -2.34 -6.36 -10.27
CA PRO A 186 -3.72 -5.88 -10.33
C PRO A 186 -4.69 -6.64 -9.42
N ASP A 187 -4.46 -7.95 -9.27
CA ASP A 187 -5.22 -8.85 -8.39
C ASP A 187 -4.93 -8.66 -6.89
N CYS A 188 -3.95 -7.82 -6.53
CA CYS A 188 -3.61 -7.48 -5.14
C CYS A 188 -3.93 -6.02 -4.83
N SER A 189 -3.29 -5.08 -5.54
CA SER A 189 -3.46 -3.63 -5.37
C SER A 189 -3.42 -3.12 -3.91
N ALA A 190 -2.75 -3.84 -3.01
CA ALA A 190 -2.60 -3.42 -1.61
C ALA A 190 -1.77 -2.13 -1.51
N LEU A 191 -2.16 -1.21 -0.62
CA LEU A 191 -1.40 0.01 -0.34
C LEU A 191 -0.11 -0.32 0.43
N LEU A 192 1.01 0.15 -0.08
CA LEU A 192 2.35 0.00 0.47
C LEU A 192 2.94 1.37 0.79
N ILE A 193 3.72 1.43 1.87
CA ILE A 193 4.35 2.65 2.38
C ILE A 193 5.86 2.44 2.35
N ASN A 194 6.58 3.36 1.73
CA ASN A 194 8.03 3.48 1.79
C ASN A 194 8.39 4.33 3.01
N ASP A 195 9.06 3.70 3.97
CA ASP A 195 9.50 4.32 5.22
C ASP A 195 10.77 5.17 5.04
N GLY A 196 11.35 5.23 3.83
CA GLY A 196 12.43 6.15 3.47
C GLY A 196 13.76 5.88 4.16
N THR A 197 13.86 4.79 4.92
CA THR A 197 15.03 4.43 5.73
C THR A 197 16.20 3.99 4.86
N GLU A 198 15.94 3.23 3.79
CA GLU A 198 16.96 2.74 2.85
C GLU A 198 16.46 2.74 1.40
N ALA A 199 17.39 2.85 0.45
CA ALA A 199 17.10 2.69 -0.97
C ALA A 199 16.84 1.20 -1.29
N VAL A 200 15.65 0.72 -0.93
CA VAL A 200 15.23 -0.65 -1.21
C VAL A 200 14.94 -0.80 -2.71
N LEU A 201 15.68 -1.68 -3.39
CA LEU A 201 15.43 -2.01 -4.79
C LEU A 201 14.39 -3.12 -4.92
N GLN A 202 14.58 -4.20 -4.17
CA GLN A 202 13.75 -5.40 -4.19
C GLN A 202 12.96 -5.49 -2.89
N SER A 203 11.67 -5.76 -3.01
CA SER A 203 10.79 -5.83 -1.86
C SER A 203 9.68 -6.85 -2.09
N GLU A 204 9.16 -7.45 -1.02
CA GLU A 204 8.08 -8.43 -1.05
C GLU A 204 6.77 -7.79 -0.58
N CYS A 205 5.69 -7.96 -1.33
CA CYS A 205 4.39 -7.47 -0.89
C CYS A 205 3.91 -8.28 0.34
N PRO A 206 3.60 -7.66 1.49
CA PRO A 206 3.12 -8.39 2.67
C PRO A 206 1.77 -9.07 2.46
N ASN A 207 0.95 -8.57 1.52
CA ASN A 207 -0.37 -9.12 1.22
C ASN A 207 -0.31 -10.33 0.27
N CYS A 208 0.34 -10.19 -0.89
CA CYS A 208 0.37 -11.25 -1.90
C CYS A 208 1.68 -12.04 -1.97
N ARG A 209 2.69 -11.69 -1.17
CA ARG A 209 4.00 -12.37 -1.06
C ARG A 209 4.82 -12.36 -2.35
N ARG A 210 4.46 -11.53 -3.32
CA ARG A 210 5.18 -11.42 -4.61
C ARG A 210 6.22 -10.32 -4.55
N LEU A 211 7.36 -10.59 -5.19
CA LEU A 211 8.46 -9.65 -5.31
C LEU A 211 8.15 -8.55 -6.33
N PHE A 212 8.55 -7.33 -5.98
CA PHE A 212 8.43 -6.15 -6.82
C PHE A 212 9.67 -5.26 -6.70
N CYS A 213 9.87 -4.38 -7.69
CA CYS A 213 10.88 -3.34 -7.61
C CYS A 213 10.28 -2.09 -6.95
N ALA A 214 10.78 -1.68 -5.78
CA ALA A 214 10.25 -0.53 -5.06
C ALA A 214 10.60 0.82 -5.73
N GLN A 215 11.72 0.88 -6.46
CA GLN A 215 12.09 2.07 -7.24
C GLN A 215 11.24 2.24 -8.51
N CYS A 216 11.03 1.15 -9.26
CA CYS A 216 10.27 1.19 -10.52
C CYS A 216 8.75 1.02 -10.32
N LYS A 217 8.31 0.57 -9.14
CA LYS A 217 6.91 0.28 -8.79
C LYS A 217 6.24 -0.71 -9.76
N VAL A 218 6.97 -1.77 -10.13
CA VAL A 218 6.53 -2.83 -11.06
C VAL A 218 6.91 -4.21 -10.53
N SER A 219 6.39 -5.29 -11.15
CA SER A 219 6.83 -6.65 -10.87
C SER A 219 8.35 -6.79 -10.94
N TRP A 220 8.93 -7.61 -10.06
CA TRP A 220 10.38 -7.78 -9.98
C TRP A 220 10.98 -8.18 -11.33
N HIS A 221 12.02 -7.46 -11.75
CA HIS A 221 12.71 -7.65 -13.03
C HIS A 221 14.16 -8.12 -12.77
N ASP A 222 14.30 -9.39 -12.38
CA ASP A 222 15.59 -10.00 -12.13
C ASP A 222 16.55 -9.92 -13.34
N GLY A 223 17.83 -9.71 -13.08
CA GLY A 223 18.88 -9.69 -14.12
C GLY A 223 18.98 -8.40 -14.95
N ILE A 224 18.03 -7.46 -14.80
CA ILE A 224 18.03 -6.16 -15.46
C ILE A 224 17.95 -5.05 -14.40
N GLY A 225 18.88 -4.09 -14.45
CA GLY A 225 18.86 -2.95 -13.54
C GLY A 225 17.76 -1.95 -13.88
N CYS A 226 17.29 -1.17 -12.89
CA CYS A 226 16.22 -0.17 -13.08
C CYS A 226 16.46 0.77 -14.28
N SER A 227 17.70 1.25 -14.48
CA SER A 227 18.04 2.14 -15.60
C SER A 227 17.86 1.48 -16.97
N GLU A 228 18.16 0.19 -17.08
CA GLU A 228 17.97 -0.57 -18.32
C GLU A 228 16.49 -0.91 -18.53
N PHE A 229 15.79 -1.30 -17.45
CA PHE A 229 14.36 -1.57 -17.48
C PHE A 229 13.54 -0.35 -17.93
N GLN A 230 13.87 0.86 -17.45
CA GLN A 230 13.15 2.08 -17.81
C GLN A 230 13.33 2.48 -19.29
N LYS A 231 14.39 2.00 -19.96
CA LYS A 231 14.61 2.21 -21.40
C LYS A 231 13.82 1.25 -22.27
N LEU A 232 13.23 0.20 -21.69
CA LEU A 232 12.39 -0.76 -22.41
C LEU A 232 11.05 -0.13 -22.76
N ASN A 233 10.53 -0.48 -23.93
CA ASN A 233 9.16 -0.15 -24.31
C ASN A 233 8.16 -0.99 -23.49
N ALA A 234 6.89 -0.57 -23.43
CA ALA A 234 5.88 -1.24 -22.61
C ALA A 234 5.65 -2.70 -23.00
N ASP A 235 5.74 -3.01 -24.30
CA ASP A 235 5.66 -4.36 -24.88
C ASP A 235 6.87 -5.24 -24.56
N GLU A 236 7.97 -4.66 -24.07
CA GLU A 236 9.20 -5.39 -23.73
C GLU A 236 9.40 -5.55 -22.21
N ARG A 237 8.46 -5.06 -21.40
CA ARG A 237 8.49 -5.15 -19.93
C ARG A 237 7.76 -6.38 -19.40
N GLY A 238 7.27 -7.24 -20.30
CA GLY A 238 6.67 -8.52 -19.93
C GLY A 238 7.69 -9.44 -19.26
N LYS A 239 7.22 -10.34 -18.38
CA LYS A 239 8.08 -11.34 -17.72
C LYS A 239 8.88 -12.18 -18.72
N ASN A 240 8.23 -12.57 -19.82
CA ASN A 240 8.85 -13.36 -20.88
C ASN A 240 9.93 -12.57 -21.63
N ASP A 241 9.71 -11.27 -21.87
CA ASP A 241 10.65 -10.40 -22.56
C ASP A 241 11.89 -10.10 -21.71
N ILE A 242 11.69 -9.88 -20.40
CA ILE A 242 12.78 -9.77 -19.42
C ILE A 242 13.60 -11.07 -19.36
N MET A 243 12.92 -12.22 -19.35
CA MET A 243 13.58 -13.53 -19.37
C MET A 243 14.38 -13.74 -20.68
N LEU A 244 13.82 -13.34 -21.83
CA LEU A 244 14.51 -13.37 -23.12
C LEU A 244 15.73 -12.46 -23.14
N MET A 245 15.64 -11.26 -22.55
CA MET A 245 16.77 -10.33 -22.39
C MET A 245 17.89 -10.93 -21.54
N LYS A 246 17.55 -11.56 -20.42
CA LYS A 246 18.51 -12.25 -19.55
C LYS A 246 19.22 -13.36 -20.32
N LEU A 247 18.47 -14.23 -20.99
CA LEU A 247 19.02 -15.29 -21.84
C LEU A 247 19.90 -14.74 -22.96
N ALA A 248 19.47 -13.66 -23.62
CA ALA A 248 20.24 -13.02 -24.67
C ALA A 248 21.59 -12.48 -24.15
N LYS A 249 21.62 -11.92 -22.94
CA LYS A 249 22.85 -11.45 -22.30
C LYS A 249 23.79 -12.62 -21.97
N GLU A 250 23.26 -13.69 -21.39
CA GLU A 250 24.02 -14.91 -21.08
C GLU A 250 24.60 -15.57 -22.34
N LYS A 251 23.84 -15.57 -23.44
CA LYS A 251 24.26 -16.15 -24.73
C LYS A 251 24.98 -15.16 -25.65
N GLN A 252 25.24 -13.93 -25.18
CA GLN A 252 25.83 -12.84 -25.97
C GLN A 252 25.11 -12.56 -27.31
N TRP A 253 23.80 -12.76 -27.35
CA TRP A 253 22.97 -12.40 -28.49
C TRP A 253 22.84 -10.88 -28.59
N LYS A 254 22.87 -10.36 -29.82
CA LYS A 254 22.75 -8.92 -30.07
C LYS A 254 21.48 -8.63 -30.86
N ARG A 255 20.84 -7.50 -30.56
CA ARG A 255 19.69 -7.04 -31.35
C ARG A 255 20.16 -6.50 -32.70
N CYS A 256 19.46 -6.89 -33.76
CA CYS A 256 19.67 -6.30 -35.07
C CYS A 256 19.32 -4.80 -35.04
N PRO A 257 20.18 -3.89 -35.51
CA PRO A 257 19.87 -2.47 -35.55
C PRO A 257 18.61 -2.13 -36.36
N ASN A 258 18.30 -2.93 -37.39
CA ASN A 258 17.20 -2.66 -38.32
C ASN A 258 15.86 -3.28 -37.88
N CYS A 259 15.83 -4.60 -37.58
CA CYS A 259 14.57 -5.29 -37.21
C CYS A 259 14.40 -5.55 -35.71
N LYS A 260 15.38 -5.17 -34.87
CA LYS A 260 15.38 -5.31 -33.39
C LYS A 260 15.31 -6.73 -32.82
N TYR A 261 15.09 -7.77 -33.63
CA TYR A 261 15.19 -9.17 -33.19
C TYR A 261 16.59 -9.53 -32.67
N TYR A 262 16.64 -10.41 -31.66
CA TYR A 262 17.88 -11.00 -31.17
C TYR A 262 18.50 -11.94 -32.21
N VAL A 263 19.81 -11.80 -32.40
CA VAL A 263 20.59 -12.60 -33.33
C VAL A 263 21.74 -13.26 -32.56
N ALA A 264 21.81 -14.59 -32.66
CA ALA A 264 22.94 -15.36 -32.19
C ALA A 264 24.05 -15.33 -33.24
N LYS A 265 25.29 -15.10 -32.81
CA LYS A 265 26.46 -15.35 -33.67
C LYS A 265 26.70 -16.86 -33.65
N SER A 266 26.62 -17.52 -34.80
CA SER A 266 26.99 -18.93 -34.91
C SER A 266 28.52 -19.07 -34.81
N GLU A 267 29.26 -18.65 -35.84
CA GLU A 267 30.71 -18.78 -35.94
C GLU A 267 31.28 -17.74 -36.92
N GLY A 268 32.59 -17.46 -36.91
CA GLY A 268 33.25 -16.66 -37.95
C GLY A 268 33.10 -15.12 -37.86
N CYS A 269 32.76 -14.49 -39.00
CA CYS A 269 32.87 -13.05 -39.27
C CYS A 269 32.03 -12.14 -38.34
N LEU A 270 32.49 -10.90 -38.13
CA LEU A 270 31.78 -9.87 -37.36
C LEU A 270 30.65 -9.19 -38.14
N TYR A 271 30.65 -9.27 -39.47
CA TYR A 271 29.61 -8.72 -40.31
C TYR A 271 28.46 -9.73 -40.47
N MET A 272 27.33 -9.46 -39.81
CA MET A 272 26.11 -10.26 -39.92
C MET A 272 25.06 -9.53 -40.77
N LYS A 273 24.44 -10.25 -41.72
CA LYS A 273 23.33 -9.73 -42.53
C LYS A 273 21.99 -10.09 -41.90
N CYS A 274 21.12 -9.10 -41.74
CA CYS A 274 19.77 -9.31 -41.21
C CYS A 274 18.92 -10.12 -42.20
N ARG A 275 18.34 -11.25 -41.74
CA ARG A 275 17.47 -12.11 -42.57
C ARG A 275 16.06 -11.54 -42.76
N TYR A 276 15.60 -10.67 -41.86
CA TYR A 276 14.27 -10.05 -41.96
C TYR A 276 14.13 -9.20 -43.24
N LEU A 277 15.19 -8.48 -43.63
CA LEU A 277 15.19 -7.66 -44.84
C LEU A 277 15.33 -8.49 -46.12
N SER A 278 16.00 -9.65 -46.08
CA SER A 278 16.07 -10.51 -47.25
C SER A 278 14.70 -11.04 -47.66
N PHE A 279 13.82 -11.35 -46.70
CA PHE A 279 12.47 -11.81 -47.01
C PHE A 279 11.60 -10.73 -47.67
N ILE A 280 11.71 -9.46 -47.26
CA ILE A 280 10.94 -8.36 -47.88
C ILE A 280 11.42 -8.10 -49.32
N THR A 281 12.74 -8.13 -49.57
CA THR A 281 13.28 -7.96 -50.91
C THR A 281 13.00 -9.15 -51.83
N SER A 282 12.95 -10.38 -51.30
CA SER A 282 12.58 -11.57 -52.07
C SER A 282 11.10 -11.58 -52.45
N LEU A 283 10.22 -11.07 -51.58
CA LEU A 283 8.80 -10.88 -51.89
C LEU A 283 8.57 -9.77 -52.92
N GLN A 284 9.34 -8.68 -52.87
CA GLN A 284 9.27 -7.63 -53.91
C GLN A 284 9.87 -8.05 -55.26
N LEU A 285 10.88 -8.94 -55.28
CA LEU A 285 11.45 -9.47 -56.53
C LEU A 285 10.60 -10.59 -57.17
N LEU A 286 9.79 -11.30 -56.39
CA LEU A 286 8.80 -12.25 -56.93
C LEU A 286 7.57 -11.56 -57.54
N SER A 287 7.38 -10.26 -57.32
CA SER A 287 6.31 -9.45 -57.93
C SER A 287 6.74 -8.60 -59.14
N ILE A 288 8.00 -8.70 -59.61
CA ILE A 288 8.51 -7.95 -60.78
C ILE A 288 9.05 -8.90 -61.88
N SER A 289 8.62 -10.17 -61.89
CA SER A 289 8.89 -11.04 -63.03
C SER A 289 7.65 -11.81 -63.42
N THR A 290 6.80 -11.17 -64.23
CA THR A 290 6.17 -11.75 -65.43
C THR A 290 5.42 -10.64 -66.18
N CYS A 291 5.63 -10.63 -67.51
CA CYS A 291 5.00 -9.88 -68.61
C CYS A 291 3.85 -8.91 -68.31
#